data_AF-A0A8D2IED7-F1
#
_entry.id   AF-A0A8D2IED7-F1
#
_cell.length_a   1.000
_cell.length_b   1.000
_cell.length_c   1.000
_cell.angle_alpha   90.00
_cell.angle_beta   90.00
_cell.angle_gamma   90.00
#
_symmetry.space_group_name_H-M   'P 1'
#
loop_
_entity.id
_entity.type
_entity.pdbx_description
1 polymer ?
#
loop_
_entity_poly.entity_id
_entity_poly.type
_entity_poly.pdbx_seq_one_letter_code
_entity_poly.pdbx_strand_id
1 'polypeptide(L)'
;MVFSCLLLHFSTHPESALQCYSCVDPVSFCNETTRCRLDLDACAIVKAGPRLYHQCWKYKDCTYEEFSKRLGEPELTYKCCREKLCNRDFEKPVRGKGGTVTLSGKTILVVPLVLVTSWNCFL
;
A
#
# COMPACT_ATOMS: atom_id res chain seq x y z
N MET A 1 22.24 -41.14 4.24
CA MET A 1 20.90 -41.09 3.61
C MET A 1 20.22 -39.83 4.10
N VAL A 2 19.67 -39.09 3.15
CA VAL A 2 19.31 -37.67 3.21
C VAL A 2 17.88 -37.56 3.74
N PHE A 3 17.65 -36.77 4.80
CA PHE A 3 16.31 -36.24 5.08
C PHE A 3 16.37 -34.72 4.98
N SER A 4 16.06 -34.27 3.77
CA SER A 4 15.98 -32.89 3.35
C SER A 4 15.06 -32.06 4.26
N CYS A 5 15.62 -31.14 5.06
CA CYS A 5 14.89 -29.99 5.61
C CYS A 5 14.67 -28.92 4.51
N LEU A 6 14.11 -29.34 3.37
CA LEU A 6 13.73 -28.47 2.25
C LEU A 6 12.24 -28.66 1.99
N LEU A 7 11.45 -28.33 3.01
CA LEU A 7 10.09 -27.87 2.78
C LEU A 7 10.13 -26.34 2.92
N LEU A 8 10.64 -25.69 1.86
CA LEU A 8 10.27 -24.31 1.62
C LEU A 8 8.76 -24.33 1.37
N HIS A 9 7.97 -24.15 2.43
CA HIS A 9 6.64 -23.61 2.29
C HIS A 9 6.82 -22.23 1.66
N PHE A 10 6.89 -22.19 0.33
CA PHE A 10 6.40 -21.04 -0.39
C PHE A 10 4.92 -20.99 -0.05
N SER A 11 4.60 -20.30 1.04
CA SER A 11 3.27 -19.78 1.27
C SER A 11 3.03 -18.78 0.14
N THR A 12 2.70 -19.27 -1.04
CA THR A 12 2.07 -18.49 -2.09
C THR A 12 0.68 -18.16 -1.56
N HIS A 13 0.64 -17.16 -0.67
CA HIS A 13 -0.61 -16.46 -0.42
C HIS A 13 -1.12 -16.05 -1.81
N PRO A 14 -2.33 -16.47 -2.21
CA PRO A 14 -2.94 -15.86 -3.38
C PRO A 14 -2.97 -14.38 -3.06
N GLU A 15 -2.19 -13.58 -3.79
CA GLU A 15 -2.15 -12.15 -3.59
C GLU A 15 -3.57 -11.66 -3.89
N SER A 16 -4.36 -11.48 -2.83
CA SER A 16 -5.74 -11.08 -2.97
C SER A 16 -5.71 -9.72 -3.65
N ALA A 17 -6.41 -9.61 -4.78
CA ALA A 17 -6.51 -8.37 -5.53
C ALA A 17 -6.73 -7.17 -4.60
N LEU A 18 -5.84 -6.17 -4.69
CA LEU A 18 -5.86 -4.99 -3.84
C LEU A 18 -7.23 -4.32 -3.92
N GLN A 19 -7.80 -3.89 -2.80
CA GLN A 19 -9.09 -3.19 -2.80
C GLN A 19 -8.85 -1.71 -2.47
N CYS A 20 -9.39 -0.82 -3.32
CA CYS A 20 -9.22 0.63 -3.22
C CYS A 20 -10.57 1.34 -3.32
N TYR A 21 -10.62 2.61 -2.94
CA TYR A 21 -11.71 3.49 -3.36
C TYR A 21 -11.52 3.82 -4.85
N SER A 22 -12.58 3.63 -5.64
CA SER A 22 -12.55 3.90 -7.08
C SER A 22 -13.89 4.47 -7.54
N CYS A 23 -13.89 5.72 -7.99
CA CYS A 23 -15.08 6.40 -8.50
C CYS A 23 -14.86 6.83 -9.96
N VAL A 24 -15.90 6.74 -10.79
CA VAL A 24 -15.83 7.11 -12.22
C VAL A 24 -15.60 8.61 -12.37
N ASP A 25 -16.40 9.41 -11.67
CA ASP A 25 -16.33 10.86 -11.72
C ASP A 25 -15.52 11.43 -10.54
N PRO A 26 -14.84 12.58 -10.73
CA PRO A 26 -14.22 13.29 -9.63
C PRO A 26 -15.29 13.79 -8.65
N VAL A 27 -15.23 13.32 -7.42
CA VAL A 27 -16.18 13.64 -6.36
C VAL A 27 -15.43 14.18 -5.15
N SER A 28 -16.06 15.05 -4.37
CA SER A 28 -15.48 15.52 -3.10
C SER A 28 -15.34 14.40 -2.08
N PHE A 29 -16.17 13.35 -2.21
CA PHE A 29 -16.17 12.19 -1.34
C PHE A 29 -16.51 10.92 -2.14
N CYS A 30 -15.59 9.96 -2.18
CA CYS A 30 -15.78 8.66 -2.83
C CYS A 30 -15.99 7.56 -1.78
N ASN A 31 -17.12 6.84 -1.83
CA ASN A 31 -17.42 5.72 -0.93
C ASN A 31 -17.49 4.36 -1.66
N GLU A 32 -17.23 4.36 -2.96
CA GLU A 32 -17.26 3.15 -3.77
C GLU A 32 -15.94 2.41 -3.65
N THR A 33 -16.00 1.15 -3.24
CA THR A 33 -14.81 0.29 -3.11
C THR A 33 -14.78 -0.73 -4.23
N THR A 34 -13.63 -0.88 -4.87
CA THR A 34 -13.44 -1.79 -6.00
C THR A 34 -12.21 -2.66 -5.76
N ARG A 35 -12.29 -3.95 -6.14
CA ARG A 35 -11.11 -4.81 -6.25
C ARG A 35 -10.38 -4.46 -7.54
N CYS A 36 -9.14 -4.04 -7.41
CA CYS A 36 -8.27 -3.70 -8.51
C CYS A 36 -7.95 -4.94 -9.35
N ARG A 37 -7.63 -4.70 -10.62
CA ARG A 37 -7.11 -5.75 -11.50
C ARG A 37 -5.71 -6.16 -11.04
N LEU A 38 -5.28 -7.35 -11.42
CA LEU A 38 -3.97 -7.89 -11.04
C LEU A 38 -2.78 -7.02 -11.50
N ASP A 39 -2.97 -6.23 -12.56
CA ASP A 39 -1.96 -5.31 -13.08
C ASP A 39 -1.89 -3.95 -12.35
N LEU A 40 -2.82 -3.70 -11.43
CA LEU A 40 -2.96 -2.48 -10.65
C LEU A 40 -2.69 -2.77 -9.16
N ASP A 41 -1.44 -2.57 -8.77
CA ASP A 41 -0.89 -2.89 -7.46
C ASP A 41 -0.91 -1.71 -6.47
N ALA A 42 -1.63 -0.63 -6.77
CA ALA A 42 -1.73 0.55 -5.91
C ALA A 42 -3.13 1.17 -5.88
N CYS A 43 -3.43 1.85 -4.78
CA CYS A 43 -4.52 2.82 -4.70
C CYS A 43 -3.94 4.22 -4.91
N ALA A 44 -4.57 5.01 -5.78
CA ALA A 44 -4.23 6.41 -6.00
C ALA A 44 -5.34 7.33 -5.52
N ILE A 45 -4.94 8.48 -4.98
CA ILE A 45 -5.81 9.64 -4.79
C ILE A 45 -5.10 10.86 -5.40
N VAL A 46 -5.81 11.59 -6.25
CA VAL A 46 -5.28 12.78 -6.95
C VAL A 46 -6.20 13.96 -6.67
N LYS A 47 -5.62 15.09 -6.29
CA LYS A 47 -6.31 16.34 -6.07
C LYS A 47 -5.95 17.34 -7.16
N ALA A 48 -6.94 17.80 -7.90
CA ALA A 48 -6.83 18.89 -8.88
C ALA A 48 -7.86 19.97 -8.54
N GLY A 49 -7.41 21.07 -7.92
CA GLY A 49 -8.30 22.11 -7.39
C GLY A 49 -9.36 21.53 -6.42
N PRO A 50 -10.68 21.65 -6.73
CA PRO A 50 -11.75 21.10 -5.91
C PRO A 50 -12.06 19.61 -6.19
N ARG A 51 -11.45 19.01 -7.22
CA ARG A 51 -11.71 17.64 -7.66
C ARG A 51 -10.80 16.65 -6.95
N LEU A 52 -11.36 15.53 -6.50
CA LEU A 52 -10.61 14.38 -6.03
C LEU A 52 -10.91 13.17 -6.92
N TYR A 53 -9.85 12.53 -7.39
CA TYR A 53 -9.91 11.32 -8.18
C TYR A 53 -9.39 10.17 -7.32
N HIS A 54 -10.24 9.15 -7.10
CA HIS A 54 -9.89 7.94 -6.37
C HIS A 54 -9.91 6.79 -7.37
N GLN A 55 -8.80 6.08 -7.56
CA GLN A 55 -8.70 5.01 -8.55
C GLN A 55 -7.73 3.91 -8.14
N CYS A 56 -7.97 2.70 -8.67
CA CYS A 56 -6.94 1.68 -8.77
C CYS A 56 -5.86 2.13 -9.76
N TRP A 57 -4.61 1.95 -9.40
CA TRP A 57 -3.47 2.41 -10.18
C TRP A 57 -2.33 1.41 -10.18
N LYS A 58 -1.35 1.67 -11.03
CA LYS A 58 -0.10 0.92 -11.06
C LYS A 58 0.98 1.70 -10.32
N TYR A 59 1.59 1.10 -9.30
CA TYR A 59 2.52 1.82 -8.43
C TYR A 59 3.71 2.40 -9.20
N LYS A 60 4.23 1.66 -10.19
CA LYS A 60 5.32 2.14 -11.06
C LYS A 60 4.95 3.36 -11.91
N ASP A 61 3.67 3.59 -12.15
CA ASP A 61 3.14 4.70 -12.94
C ASP A 61 2.58 5.81 -12.03
N CYS A 62 2.94 5.80 -10.73
CA CYS A 62 2.55 6.82 -9.77
C CYS A 62 3.43 8.08 -9.91
N THR A 63 3.28 8.78 -11.04
CA THR A 63 4.02 10.01 -11.34
C THR A 63 3.08 11.13 -11.75
N TYR A 64 3.56 12.37 -11.60
CA TYR A 64 2.81 13.56 -12.00
C TYR A 64 2.39 13.51 -13.48
N GLU A 65 3.33 13.11 -14.34
CA GLU A 65 3.16 13.10 -15.80
C GLU A 65 2.06 12.13 -16.22
N GLU A 66 2.02 10.95 -15.62
CA GLU A 66 1.01 9.95 -15.96
C GLU A 66 -0.38 10.38 -15.50
N PHE A 67 -0.50 10.95 -14.29
CA PHE A 67 -1.77 11.50 -13.82
C PHE A 67 -2.22 12.68 -14.66
N SER A 68 -1.33 13.62 -14.97
CA SER A 68 -1.67 14.81 -15.75
C SER A 68 -2.13 14.42 -17.16
N LYS A 69 -1.43 13.48 -17.79
CA LYS A 69 -1.80 12.96 -19.12
C LYS A 69 -3.13 12.22 -19.11
N ARG A 70 -3.37 11.33 -18.14
CA ARG A 70 -4.59 10.50 -18.11
C ARG A 70 -5.84 11.24 -17.63
N LEU A 71 -5.68 12.17 -16.69
CA LEU A 71 -6.80 12.95 -16.13
C LEU A 71 -7.04 14.26 -16.89
N GLY A 72 -6.06 14.72 -17.69
CA GLY A 72 -6.14 15.99 -18.40
C GLY A 72 -6.04 17.21 -17.47
N GLU A 73 -5.52 17.02 -16.26
CA GLU A 73 -5.41 18.08 -15.25
C GLU A 73 -3.98 18.69 -15.29
N PRO A 74 -3.85 20.00 -15.53
CA PRO A 74 -2.55 20.66 -15.73
C PRO A 74 -1.82 20.98 -14.43
N GLU A 75 -2.53 21.00 -13.29
CA GLU A 75 -1.97 21.21 -11.96
C GLU A 75 -2.66 20.25 -10.98
N LEU A 76 -1.88 19.34 -10.41
CA LEU A 76 -2.39 18.31 -9.51
C LEU A 76 -1.39 17.93 -8.43
N THR A 77 -1.91 17.34 -7.36
CA THR A 77 -1.12 16.66 -6.34
C THR A 77 -1.65 15.24 -6.18
N TYR A 78 -0.77 14.27 -5.92
CA TYR A 78 -1.16 12.87 -5.86
C TYR A 78 -0.53 12.14 -4.66
N LYS A 79 -1.15 11.05 -4.25
CA LYS A 79 -0.63 10.08 -3.28
C LYS A 79 -0.98 8.68 -3.77
N CYS A 80 -0.01 7.77 -3.72
CA CYS A 80 -0.25 6.34 -3.93
C CYS A 80 0.17 5.53 -2.71
N CYS A 81 -0.52 4.41 -2.49
CA CYS A 81 -0.26 3.47 -1.41
C CYS A 81 -0.68 2.06 -1.84
N ARG A 82 -0.15 1.02 -1.19
CA ARG A 82 -0.39 -0.40 -1.54
C ARG A 82 -1.15 -1.15 -0.45
N GLU A 83 -1.82 -0.40 0.42
CA GLU A 83 -2.63 -0.93 1.50
C GLU A 83 -4.10 -0.91 1.12
N LYS A 84 -4.89 -1.80 1.73
CA LYS A 84 -6.32 -1.88 1.47
C LYS A 84 -7.01 -0.58 1.85
N LEU A 85 -7.77 0.02 0.91
CA LEU A 85 -8.60 1.22 1.12
C LEU A 85 -7.82 2.44 1.64
N CYS A 86 -6.51 2.53 1.36
CA CYS A 86 -5.64 3.58 1.88
C CYS A 86 -5.78 4.95 1.19
N ASN A 87 -6.55 5.02 0.10
CA ASN A 87 -6.77 6.23 -0.70
C ASN A 87 -8.11 6.92 -0.37
N ARG A 88 -8.55 6.87 0.89
CA ARG A 88 -9.83 7.46 1.32
C ARG A 88 -9.82 8.99 1.35
N ASP A 89 -8.75 9.56 1.89
CA ASP A 89 -8.64 10.98 2.17
C ASP A 89 -7.31 11.53 1.63
N PHE A 90 -7.34 12.75 1.09
CA PHE A 90 -6.15 13.40 0.56
C PHE A 90 -5.39 14.10 1.70
N GLU A 91 -4.74 13.30 2.54
CA GLU A 91 -3.75 13.83 3.48
C GLU A 91 -2.50 14.25 2.70
N LYS A 92 -2.06 15.50 2.90
CA LYS A 92 -0.84 16.00 2.25
C LYS A 92 0.32 15.06 2.60
N PRO A 93 1.13 14.63 1.61
CA PRO A 93 2.28 13.79 1.88
C PRO A 93 3.21 14.50 2.87
N VAL A 94 3.44 13.87 4.04
CA VAL A 94 4.44 14.33 4.99
C VAL A 94 5.80 14.19 4.32
N ARG A 95 6.40 15.32 3.94
CA ARG A 95 7.78 15.39 3.45
C ARG A 95 8.67 14.78 4.53
N GLY A 96 9.32 13.66 4.21
CA GLY A 96 9.81 12.69 5.19
C GLY A 96 10.62 13.25 6.36
N LYS A 97 10.30 12.77 7.57
CA LYS A 97 11.31 12.38 8.55
C LYS A 97 11.36 10.86 8.54
N GLY A 98 12.59 10.32 8.61
CA GLY A 98 12.88 8.90 8.54
C GLY A 98 11.98 8.04 9.44
N GLY A 99 11.77 6.81 8.96
CA GLY A 99 10.85 5.80 9.48
C GLY A 99 10.42 5.94 10.94
N THR A 100 9.16 6.31 11.11
CA THR A 100 8.35 5.84 12.23
C THR A 100 7.27 4.94 11.65
N VAL A 101 7.42 3.63 11.83
CA VAL A 101 6.34 2.68 11.60
C VAL A 101 5.28 3.00 12.64
N THR A 102 4.30 3.79 12.24
CA THR A 102 3.18 4.17 13.11
C THR A 102 2.16 3.05 12.99
N LEU A 103 2.42 1.95 13.70
CA LEU A 103 1.43 0.90 13.94
C LEU A 103 0.32 1.50 14.82
N SER A 104 -0.67 2.09 14.16
CA SER A 104 -1.93 2.43 14.79
C SER A 104 -2.65 1.14 15.15
N GLY A 105 -2.78 0.88 16.46
CA GLY A 105 -3.76 -0.06 16.98
C GLY A 105 -3.24 -1.35 17.62
N LYS A 106 -2.35 -1.23 18.61
CA LYS A 106 -2.42 -1.90 19.93
C LYS A 106 -1.05 -1.81 20.61
N THR A 107 -1.04 -1.25 21.80
CA THR A 107 0.10 -1.20 22.71
C THR A 107 0.62 -2.62 22.94
N ILE A 108 1.80 -2.95 22.40
CA ILE A 108 2.57 -4.08 22.88
C ILE A 108 3.77 -3.50 23.62
N LEU A 109 3.66 -3.51 24.94
CA LEU A 109 4.79 -3.40 25.85
C LEU A 109 5.77 -4.54 25.50
N VAL A 110 6.87 -4.23 24.84
CA VAL A 110 7.93 -5.21 24.57
C VAL A 110 9.14 -4.88 25.44
N VAL A 111 9.16 -5.45 26.64
CA VAL A 111 10.38 -5.95 27.29
C VAL A 111 10.00 -7.33 27.81
N PRO A 112 10.69 -8.40 27.39
CA PRO A 112 11.87 -8.82 28.14
C PRO A 112 13.06 -9.32 27.29
N LEU A 113 14.26 -9.11 27.86
CA LEU A 113 15.45 -9.94 27.66
C LEU A 113 15.08 -11.42 27.53
N VAL A 114 15.54 -12.11 26.48
CA VAL A 114 16.14 -13.44 26.66
C VAL A 114 17.22 -13.65 25.60
N LEU A 115 18.48 -13.59 26.05
CA LEU A 115 19.59 -14.26 25.40
C LEU A 115 19.36 -15.77 25.53
N VAL A 116 19.18 -16.50 24.42
CA VAL A 116 19.53 -17.93 24.38
C VAL A 116 20.28 -18.21 23.10
N THR A 117 21.50 -18.65 23.32
CA THR A 117 22.55 -18.99 22.38
C THR A 117 22.14 -20.12 21.43
N SER A 118 22.37 -19.91 20.14
CA SER A 118 22.34 -20.92 19.08
C SER A 118 23.36 -22.03 19.37
N TRP A 119 22.91 -23.18 19.88
CA TRP A 119 23.76 -24.39 19.90
C TRP A 119 23.11 -25.68 19.38
N ASN A 120 21.82 -25.75 19.04
CA ASN A 120 21.23 -27.04 18.63
C ASN A 120 21.04 -27.25 17.12
N CYS A 121 21.90 -26.64 16.28
CA CYS A 121 22.00 -27.02 14.86
C CYS A 121 23.28 -27.81 14.52
N PHE A 122 24.02 -28.29 15.53
CA PHE A 122 25.27 -29.02 15.30
C PHE A 122 25.41 -30.40 15.97
N LEU A 123 24.38 -30.92 16.66
CA LEU A 123 24.38 -32.33 17.08
C LEU A 123 23.02 -33.00 16.81
#